data_AF-A0A2T5GCS4-F1
#
_entry.id   AF-A0A2T5GCS4-F1
#
_cell.length_a   1.000
_cell.length_b   1.000
_cell.length_c   1.000
_cell.angle_alpha   90.00
_cell.angle_beta   90.00
_cell.angle_gamma   90.00
#
_symmetry.space_group_name_H-M   'P 1'
#
loop_
_entity.id
_entity.type
_entity.pdbx_description
1 polymer ?
#
loop_
_entity_poly.entity_id
_entity_poly.type
_entity_poly.pdbx_seq_one_letter_code
_entity_poly.pdbx_strand_id
1 'polypeptide(L)'
;MGTARSYAGCAAEPAKGKREKGRARIALGLASSLAAFVAVRARWKTSFEKPSSNPPSGRGGFYSVFSVDAVVAQGYEAGGHRGTFLGFEASALIGTIAPVPQIVDKVSVPVIASGGIMDGRGIVAALALGASAVQMGTAFLASRESGAPPSHKKAVLQSRDTSTVITAAFSGKPARGIQNAFISLMREYEAPIPPYPVQNALTRPMRDWAARQPDPEFMALWAGQGSAMCREAGAGEIVRRLIREAEQVLGALSR
;
A
#
# COMPACT_ATOMS: atom_id res chain seq x y z
N MET A 1 20.25 -1.92 43.30
CA MET A 1 21.69 -1.77 42.98
C MET A 1 21.93 -2.59 41.72
N GLY A 2 22.32 -2.11 40.55
CA GLY A 2 22.54 -0.83 39.86
C GLY A 2 22.70 -1.23 38.37
N THR A 3 22.76 -0.40 37.34
CA THR A 3 22.68 1.04 37.13
C THR A 3 22.50 1.19 35.61
N ALA A 4 21.65 2.13 35.21
CA ALA A 4 21.52 2.54 33.82
C ALA A 4 22.85 3.07 33.27
N ARG A 5 23.20 2.72 32.02
CA ARG A 5 24.14 3.50 31.22
C ARG A 5 23.36 4.24 30.14
N SER A 6 23.31 5.55 30.31
CA SER A 6 22.94 6.51 29.28
C SER A 6 23.99 6.49 28.18
N TYR A 7 23.54 6.60 26.92
CA TYR A 7 24.35 7.18 25.86
C TYR A 7 23.59 8.41 25.37
N ALA A 8 23.97 9.54 25.95
CA ALA A 8 23.65 10.86 25.44
C ALA A 8 24.65 11.24 24.33
N GLY A 9 24.16 11.90 23.29
CA GLY A 9 24.92 12.87 22.51
C GLY A 9 25.69 12.34 21.30
N CYS A 10 25.09 12.51 20.12
CA CYS A 10 25.82 13.12 19.00
C CYS A 10 24.83 13.97 18.21
N ALA A 11 24.79 15.25 18.52
CA ALA A 11 24.11 16.25 17.70
C ALA A 11 24.81 16.27 16.33
N ALA A 12 24.07 16.00 15.27
CA ALA A 12 24.56 16.21 13.92
C ALA A 12 24.52 17.72 13.64
N GLU A 13 25.69 18.36 13.58
CA GLU A 13 25.82 19.70 12.99
C GLU A 13 25.33 19.67 11.53
N PRO A 14 24.55 20.66 11.07
CA PRO A 14 24.10 20.71 9.69
C PRO A 14 25.27 21.12 8.79
N ALA A 15 25.78 20.19 8.00
CA ALA A 15 26.68 20.51 6.90
C ALA A 15 26.00 21.53 5.96
N LYS A 16 26.63 22.70 5.80
CA LYS A 16 26.22 23.75 4.85
C LYS A 16 26.43 23.25 3.41
N GLY A 17 25.43 22.55 2.88
CA GLY A 17 25.34 22.16 1.47
C GLY A 17 24.09 22.74 0.83
N LYS A 18 24.21 23.30 -0.38
CA LYS A 18 23.10 23.90 -1.14
C LYS A 18 21.92 22.90 -1.22
N ARG A 19 20.73 23.31 -0.75
CA ARG A 19 19.47 22.57 -0.93
C ARG A 19 19.18 22.40 -2.43
N GLU A 20 19.45 21.23 -2.99
CA GLU A 20 18.83 20.81 -4.24
C GLU A 20 17.33 20.60 -3.99
N LYS A 21 16.49 21.40 -4.66
CA LYS A 21 15.03 21.28 -4.56
C LYS A 21 14.57 19.94 -5.15
N GLY A 22 13.89 19.12 -4.33
CA GLY A 22 12.85 18.19 -4.80
C GLY A 22 13.23 16.74 -5.10
N ARG A 23 14.28 16.14 -4.51
CA ARG A 23 14.58 14.71 -4.70
C ARG A 23 14.92 14.02 -3.38
N ALA A 24 14.15 12.99 -3.01
CA ALA A 24 14.50 12.11 -1.90
C ALA A 24 15.47 11.02 -2.38
N ARG A 25 16.57 10.85 -1.63
CA ARG A 25 17.46 9.70 -1.72
C ARG A 25 16.99 8.67 -0.70
N ILE A 26 16.40 7.57 -1.13
CA ILE A 26 16.09 6.46 -0.21
C ILE A 26 17.34 5.58 -0.14
N ALA A 27 18.12 5.73 0.94
CA ALA A 27 19.23 4.82 1.24
C ALA A 27 18.65 3.52 1.82
N LEU A 28 18.87 2.39 1.14
CA LEU A 28 18.39 1.06 1.59
C LEU A 28 18.87 0.66 3.00
N GLY A 29 19.88 1.33 3.57
CA GLY A 29 20.35 1.10 4.94
C GLY A 29 19.38 1.51 6.06
N LEU A 30 18.40 2.39 5.77
CA LEU A 30 17.33 2.78 6.71
C LEU A 30 16.01 1.99 6.48
N ALA A 31 15.98 1.09 5.49
CA ALA A 31 14.77 0.38 5.07
C ALA A 31 14.46 -0.88 5.90
N SER A 32 15.29 -1.24 6.87
CA SER A 32 15.10 -2.42 7.72
C SER A 32 13.88 -2.34 8.65
N SER A 33 13.24 -1.18 8.80
CA SER A 33 12.02 -1.00 9.61
C SER A 33 10.77 -0.53 8.83
N LEU A 34 10.85 -0.37 7.51
CA LEU A 34 9.81 0.29 6.70
C LEU A 34 9.30 -0.63 5.57
N ALA A 35 8.74 -1.78 5.95
CA ALA A 35 8.29 -2.85 5.05
C ALA A 35 7.02 -2.53 4.21
N ALA A 36 6.47 -1.31 4.27
CA ALA A 36 5.10 -1.01 3.84
C ALA A 36 4.95 0.09 2.77
N PHE A 37 5.91 0.22 1.83
CA PHE A 37 5.82 1.21 0.75
C PHE A 37 5.70 0.60 -0.64
N VAL A 38 4.95 1.29 -1.49
CA VAL A 38 5.04 1.16 -2.94
C VAL A 38 5.60 2.47 -3.45
N ALA A 39 6.79 2.42 -4.07
CA ALA A 39 7.36 3.58 -4.73
C ALA A 39 6.58 3.88 -6.01
N VAL A 40 6.05 5.11 -6.17
CA VAL A 40 5.44 5.55 -7.43
C VAL A 40 6.48 6.35 -8.21
N ARG A 41 6.81 5.81 -9.39
CA ARG A 41 7.77 6.33 -10.37
C ARG A 41 9.21 6.41 -9.85
N ALA A 42 9.93 5.30 -9.94
CA ALA A 42 11.39 5.32 -9.93
C ALA A 42 11.90 5.71 -11.32
N ARG A 43 12.55 6.88 -11.47
CA ARG A 43 13.51 7.03 -12.57
C ARG A 43 14.77 6.34 -12.12
N TRP A 44 15.09 5.22 -12.76
CA TRP A 44 16.36 4.55 -12.52
C TRP A 44 17.48 5.45 -13.02
N LYS A 45 18.17 6.12 -12.09
CA LYS A 45 19.50 6.65 -12.33
C LYS A 45 20.45 5.79 -11.52
N THR A 46 21.18 4.91 -12.18
CA THR A 46 22.39 4.30 -11.62
C THR A 46 23.42 5.41 -11.43
N SER A 47 23.39 6.06 -10.28
CA SER A 47 24.51 6.86 -9.82
C SER A 47 25.39 5.97 -8.96
N PHE A 48 26.52 5.56 -9.51
CA PHE A 48 27.59 4.94 -8.74
C PHE A 48 28.25 6.04 -7.90
N GLU A 49 27.87 6.18 -6.63
CA GLU A 49 28.69 6.98 -5.72
C GLU A 49 29.96 6.19 -5.42
N LYS A 50 31.13 6.80 -5.72
CA LYS A 50 32.41 6.26 -5.29
C LYS A 50 32.38 6.11 -3.76
N PRO A 51 32.85 4.99 -3.20
CA PRO A 51 33.02 4.88 -1.76
C PRO A 51 33.87 6.04 -1.27
N SER A 52 33.40 6.70 -0.20
CA SER A 52 34.21 7.62 0.60
C SER A 52 35.58 6.99 0.85
N SER A 53 36.65 7.77 0.69
CA SER A 53 38.03 7.33 0.91
C SER A 53 38.34 6.92 2.35
N ASN A 54 37.35 6.91 3.25
CA ASN A 54 37.50 6.39 4.61
C ASN A 54 36.16 5.90 5.21
N PRO A 55 35.79 4.61 5.08
CA PRO A 55 34.62 4.06 5.76
C PRO A 55 34.97 3.71 7.22
N PRO A 56 34.21 4.17 8.23
CA PRO A 56 34.33 3.61 9.56
C PRO A 56 33.79 2.17 9.50
N SER A 57 34.65 1.18 9.74
CA SER A 57 34.34 -0.26 9.77
C SER A 57 33.86 -0.90 8.45
N GLY A 58 34.80 -1.20 7.55
CA GLY A 58 34.93 -2.54 6.95
C GLY A 58 33.81 -3.15 6.08
N ARG A 59 32.77 -2.42 5.64
CA ARG A 59 31.81 -2.93 4.64
C ARG A 59 31.56 -1.92 3.52
N GLY A 60 32.35 -2.02 2.45
CA GLY A 60 32.08 -1.33 1.18
C GLY A 60 30.90 -1.98 0.46
N GLY A 61 29.68 -1.59 0.82
CA GLY A 61 28.46 -1.98 0.10
C GLY A 61 28.17 -1.01 -1.04
N PHE A 62 27.93 -1.53 -2.25
CA PHE A 62 27.25 -0.75 -3.28
C PHE A 62 25.80 -0.54 -2.86
N TYR A 63 25.38 0.70 -2.62
CA TYR A 63 23.97 1.03 -2.36
C TYR A 63 23.37 1.67 -3.61
N SER A 64 22.33 1.05 -4.19
CA SER A 64 21.52 1.69 -5.22
C SER A 64 20.59 2.69 -4.56
N VAL A 65 20.75 3.98 -4.84
CA VAL A 65 19.83 5.02 -4.37
C VAL A 65 18.74 5.20 -5.41
N PHE A 66 17.50 4.88 -5.05
CA PHE A 66 16.36 5.19 -5.90
C PHE A 66 15.92 6.64 -5.68
N SER A 67 15.70 7.36 -6.77
CA SER A 67 15.01 8.65 -6.76
C SER A 67 13.57 8.43 -7.18
N VAL A 68 12.64 8.81 -6.30
CA VAL A 68 11.19 8.74 -6.52
C VAL A 68 10.60 10.13 -6.37
N ASP A 69 9.52 10.42 -7.09
CA ASP A 69 8.83 11.72 -7.01
C ASP A 69 7.79 11.73 -5.86
N ALA A 70 7.28 10.57 -5.47
CA ALA A 70 6.35 10.38 -4.36
C ALA A 70 6.41 8.94 -3.81
N VAL A 71 5.88 8.73 -2.61
CA VAL A 71 5.80 7.42 -1.95
C VAL A 71 4.33 7.08 -1.68
N VAL A 72 3.86 5.91 -2.11
CA VAL A 72 2.54 5.39 -1.68
C VAL A 72 2.71 4.54 -0.43
N ALA A 73 2.07 4.98 0.65
CA ALA A 73 1.99 4.28 1.92
C ALA A 73 0.80 3.32 1.89
N GLN A 74 1.07 2.04 1.61
CA GLN A 74 0.01 1.03 1.48
C GLN A 74 -0.23 0.32 2.81
N GLY A 75 -1.28 0.70 3.54
CA GLY A 75 -1.72 0.00 4.74
C GLY A 75 -2.32 -1.38 4.44
N TYR A 76 -2.39 -2.23 5.47
CA TYR A 76 -2.91 -3.60 5.44
C TYR A 76 -4.36 -3.71 4.94
N GLU A 77 -5.14 -2.64 5.08
CA GLU A 77 -6.53 -2.50 4.68
C GLU A 77 -6.69 -2.42 3.15
N ALA A 78 -5.62 -2.15 2.41
CA ALA A 78 -5.65 -2.00 0.95
C ALA A 78 -6.06 -3.30 0.24
N GLY A 79 -6.86 -3.14 -0.82
CA GLY A 79 -7.25 -4.22 -1.73
C GLY A 79 -6.13 -4.58 -2.71
N GLY A 80 -6.17 -5.82 -3.23
CA GLY A 80 -5.22 -6.30 -4.23
C GLY A 80 -3.86 -6.61 -3.63
N HIS A 81 -2.84 -6.72 -4.48
CA HIS A 81 -1.49 -7.15 -4.09
C HIS A 81 -0.84 -6.24 -3.06
N ARG A 82 -0.16 -6.87 -2.10
CA ARG A 82 0.76 -6.18 -1.20
C ARG A 82 1.96 -5.66 -1.98
N GLY A 83 2.31 -4.42 -1.69
CA GLY A 83 3.41 -3.69 -2.30
C GLY A 83 4.80 -4.16 -1.88
N THR A 84 4.88 -5.03 -0.87
CA THR A 84 6.12 -5.46 -0.24
C THR A 84 7.12 -6.02 -1.25
N PHE A 85 8.35 -5.52 -1.18
CA PHE A 85 9.49 -5.93 -2.03
C PHE A 85 10.80 -6.09 -1.24
N LEU A 86 10.81 -5.72 0.06
CA LEU A 86 11.91 -5.95 1.00
C LEU A 86 11.36 -6.64 2.24
N GLY A 87 12.05 -7.69 2.72
CA GLY A 87 11.67 -8.44 3.92
C GLY A 87 10.67 -9.57 3.68
N PHE A 88 10.22 -10.20 4.77
CA PHE A 88 9.24 -11.29 4.74
C PHE A 88 7.82 -10.74 4.57
N GLU A 89 7.00 -11.41 3.78
CA GLU A 89 5.64 -10.98 3.44
C GLU A 89 4.73 -10.80 4.68
N ALA A 90 4.95 -11.58 5.73
CA ALA A 90 4.22 -11.49 7.00
C ALA A 90 4.49 -10.18 7.76
N SER A 91 5.61 -9.49 7.48
CA SER A 91 6.02 -8.27 8.19
C SER A 91 5.29 -7.01 7.71
N ALA A 92 4.53 -7.08 6.62
CA ALA A 92 3.92 -5.90 5.97
C ALA A 92 2.40 -5.79 6.18
N LEU A 93 1.93 -6.26 7.34
CA LEU A 93 0.52 -6.23 7.76
C LEU A 93 0.22 -5.08 8.73
N ILE A 94 0.78 -3.90 8.44
CA ILE A 94 0.61 -2.70 9.27
C ILE A 94 -0.58 -1.87 8.73
N GLY A 95 -1.55 -1.53 9.58
CA GLY A 95 -2.72 -0.74 9.20
C GLY A 95 -2.41 0.74 8.92
N THR A 96 -3.10 1.37 7.96
CA THR A 96 -2.79 2.69 7.33
C THR A 96 -2.46 3.81 8.31
N ILE A 97 -3.09 3.86 9.49
CA ILE A 97 -2.86 4.91 10.49
C ILE A 97 -1.39 4.96 10.95
N ALA A 98 -0.74 3.80 11.08
CA ALA A 98 0.60 3.71 11.63
C ALA A 98 1.73 4.01 10.64
N PRO A 99 1.79 3.45 9.41
CA PRO A 99 2.91 3.67 8.52
C PRO A 99 2.90 5.10 7.97
N VAL A 100 1.74 5.70 7.67
CA VAL A 100 1.64 7.04 7.06
C VAL A 100 2.52 8.09 7.76
N PRO A 101 2.32 8.41 9.05
CA PRO A 101 3.14 9.42 9.73
C PRO A 101 4.61 9.00 9.85
N GLN A 102 4.89 7.70 10.08
CA GLN A 102 6.26 7.20 10.18
C GLN A 102 7.08 7.42 8.91
N ILE A 103 6.46 7.41 7.74
CA ILE A 103 7.17 7.70 6.47
C ILE A 103 7.31 9.18 6.26
N VAL A 104 6.23 9.94 6.52
CA VAL A 104 6.20 11.39 6.37
C VAL A 104 7.38 12.00 7.13
N ASP A 105 7.65 11.51 8.34
CA ASP A 105 8.77 11.96 9.17
C ASP A 105 10.16 11.57 8.64
N LYS A 106 10.24 10.63 7.69
CA LYS A 106 11.50 10.03 7.19
C LYS A 106 11.82 10.39 5.75
N VAL A 107 10.87 10.89 4.97
CA VAL A 107 11.07 11.21 3.55
C VAL A 107 10.82 12.69 3.28
N SER A 108 11.52 13.23 2.28
CA SER A 108 11.36 14.62 1.84
C SER A 108 10.43 14.79 0.64
N VAL A 109 9.85 13.70 0.14
CA VAL A 109 8.91 13.68 -0.99
C VAL A 109 7.47 13.49 -0.52
N PRO A 110 6.47 13.92 -1.28
CA PRO A 110 5.06 13.71 -0.94
C PRO A 110 4.73 12.24 -0.66
N VAL A 111 3.96 12.02 0.40
CA VAL A 111 3.42 10.70 0.77
C VAL A 111 1.94 10.62 0.39
N ILE A 112 1.55 9.55 -0.28
CA ILE A 112 0.18 9.26 -0.69
C ILE A 112 -0.34 8.11 0.17
N ALA A 113 -1.34 8.33 1.01
CA ALA A 113 -1.91 7.29 1.85
C ALA A 113 -2.82 6.35 1.02
N SER A 114 -2.72 5.04 1.25
CA SER A 114 -3.56 4.05 0.57
C SER A 114 -3.95 2.90 1.49
N GLY A 115 -5.23 2.54 1.47
CA GLY A 115 -5.78 1.43 2.26
C GLY A 115 -6.90 1.90 3.20
N GLY A 116 -8.09 1.33 3.02
CA GLY A 116 -9.25 1.62 3.89
C GLY A 116 -9.93 2.99 3.69
N ILE A 117 -9.39 3.86 2.83
CA ILE A 117 -9.93 5.21 2.60
C ILE A 117 -11.12 5.12 1.61
N MET A 118 -12.33 5.41 2.10
CA MET A 118 -13.59 5.20 1.34
C MET A 118 -14.48 6.45 1.23
N ASP A 119 -14.25 7.47 2.06
CA ASP A 119 -15.06 8.67 2.15
C ASP A 119 -14.23 9.89 2.61
N GLY A 120 -14.86 11.04 2.73
CA GLY A 120 -14.20 12.28 3.18
C GLY A 120 -13.54 12.19 4.57
N ARG A 121 -14.05 11.36 5.49
CA ARG A 121 -13.44 11.18 6.82
C ARG A 121 -12.08 10.51 6.71
N GLY A 122 -11.99 9.45 5.89
CA GLY A 122 -10.71 8.78 5.60
C GLY A 122 -9.72 9.71 4.90
N ILE A 123 -10.19 10.59 4.02
CA ILE A 123 -9.35 11.61 3.36
C ILE A 123 -8.77 12.55 4.40
N VAL A 124 -9.60 13.16 5.24
CA VAL A 124 -9.14 14.12 6.25
C VAL A 124 -8.22 13.46 7.27
N ALA A 125 -8.51 12.23 7.71
CA ALA A 125 -7.63 11.48 8.60
C ALA A 125 -6.25 11.25 7.98
N ALA A 126 -6.17 10.86 6.70
CA ALA A 126 -4.90 10.68 6.02
C ALA A 126 -4.10 11.99 5.89
N LEU A 127 -4.77 13.10 5.56
CA LEU A 127 -4.14 14.42 5.51
C LEU A 127 -3.64 14.86 6.89
N ALA A 128 -4.40 14.61 7.95
CA ALA A 128 -4.01 14.91 9.32
C ALA A 128 -2.78 14.09 9.78
N LEU A 129 -2.59 12.88 9.25
CA LEU A 129 -1.38 12.07 9.45
C LEU A 129 -0.17 12.55 8.63
N GLY A 130 -0.31 13.64 7.87
CA GLY A 130 0.77 14.26 7.10
C GLY A 130 0.88 13.78 5.65
N ALA A 131 -0.04 12.95 5.15
CA ALA A 131 -0.08 12.60 3.73
C ALA A 131 -0.42 13.84 2.88
N SER A 132 0.14 13.92 1.69
CA SER A 132 -0.16 14.99 0.72
C SER A 132 -1.37 14.66 -0.16
N ALA A 133 -1.73 13.38 -0.25
CA ALA A 133 -2.85 12.89 -1.06
C ALA A 133 -3.28 11.49 -0.60
N VAL A 134 -4.36 10.99 -1.19
CA VAL A 134 -4.85 9.62 -0.98
C VAL A 134 -4.94 8.85 -2.29
N GLN A 135 -4.79 7.53 -2.23
CA GLN A 135 -5.02 6.61 -3.34
C GLN A 135 -6.10 5.59 -2.95
N MET A 136 -7.23 5.66 -3.65
CA MET A 136 -8.44 4.90 -3.34
C MET A 136 -8.77 3.94 -4.50
N GLY A 137 -8.66 2.63 -4.27
CA GLY A 137 -9.04 1.61 -5.25
C GLY A 137 -10.49 1.16 -5.07
N THR A 138 -10.77 0.49 -3.95
CA THR A 138 -12.09 -0.10 -3.63
C THR A 138 -13.25 0.89 -3.73
N ALA A 139 -13.02 2.18 -3.41
CA ALA A 139 -14.05 3.21 -3.49
C ALA A 139 -14.58 3.46 -4.91
N PHE A 140 -13.79 3.14 -5.93
CA PHE A 140 -14.16 3.30 -7.34
C PHE A 140 -14.54 1.98 -8.01
N LEU A 141 -14.46 0.85 -7.28
CA LEU A 141 -14.57 -0.48 -7.87
C LEU A 141 -15.98 -0.75 -8.45
N ALA A 142 -17.02 -0.25 -7.79
CA ALA A 142 -18.41 -0.32 -8.25
C ALA A 142 -18.83 0.87 -9.13
N SER A 143 -17.90 1.70 -9.61
CA SER A 143 -18.28 2.80 -10.50
C SER A 143 -18.77 2.29 -11.86
N ARG A 144 -19.56 3.11 -12.57
CA ARG A 144 -20.03 2.76 -13.93
C ARG A 144 -18.87 2.57 -14.90
N GLU A 145 -17.83 3.37 -14.75
CA GLU A 145 -16.63 3.40 -15.58
C GLU A 145 -15.63 2.27 -15.24
N SER A 146 -15.76 1.65 -14.06
CA SER A 146 -14.92 0.52 -13.66
C SER A 146 -15.11 -0.67 -14.62
N GLY A 147 -14.01 -1.19 -15.15
CA GLY A 147 -13.98 -2.40 -15.99
C GLY A 147 -14.11 -3.71 -15.22
N ALA A 148 -14.37 -3.67 -13.90
CA ALA A 148 -14.58 -4.87 -13.10
C ALA A 148 -15.83 -5.64 -13.60
N PRO A 149 -15.82 -6.98 -13.66
CA PRO A 149 -16.98 -7.75 -14.07
C PRO A 149 -18.19 -7.49 -13.16
N PRO A 150 -19.44 -7.61 -13.66
CA PRO A 150 -20.65 -7.37 -12.87
C PRO A 150 -20.73 -8.18 -11.57
N SER A 151 -20.29 -9.44 -11.60
CA SER A 151 -20.20 -10.31 -10.41
C SER A 151 -19.24 -9.77 -9.35
N HIS A 152 -18.11 -9.16 -9.75
CA HIS A 152 -17.18 -8.51 -8.82
C HIS A 152 -17.78 -7.25 -8.20
N LYS A 153 -18.41 -6.38 -9.02
CA LYS A 153 -19.10 -5.19 -8.51
C LYS A 153 -20.19 -5.57 -7.51
N LYS A 154 -21.00 -6.58 -7.84
CA LYS A 154 -22.04 -7.12 -6.95
C LYS A 154 -21.46 -7.67 -5.64
N ALA A 155 -20.40 -8.47 -5.70
CA ALA A 155 -19.75 -9.01 -4.50
C ALA A 155 -19.24 -7.90 -3.57
N VAL A 156 -18.68 -6.82 -4.14
CA VAL A 156 -18.21 -5.66 -3.36
C VAL A 156 -19.37 -4.93 -2.69
N LEU A 157 -20.45 -4.67 -3.42
CA LEU A 157 -21.64 -4.00 -2.88
C LEU A 157 -22.37 -4.83 -1.80
N GLN A 158 -22.22 -6.16 -1.84
CA GLN A 158 -22.80 -7.09 -0.86
C GLN A 158 -21.84 -7.44 0.29
N SER A 159 -20.63 -6.88 0.28
CA SER A 159 -19.60 -7.20 1.27
C SER A 159 -19.90 -6.61 2.65
N ARG A 160 -19.37 -7.28 3.68
CA ARG A 160 -19.36 -6.86 5.08
C ARG A 160 -17.94 -6.48 5.49
N ASP A 161 -17.80 -5.89 6.66
CA ASP A 161 -16.52 -5.54 7.30
C ASP A 161 -15.53 -6.73 7.40
N THR A 162 -16.06 -7.94 7.54
CA THR A 162 -15.31 -9.21 7.67
C THR A 162 -15.13 -9.98 6.36
N SER A 163 -15.62 -9.48 5.24
CA SER A 163 -15.64 -10.23 3.97
C SER A 163 -14.28 -10.41 3.30
N THR A 164 -13.24 -9.67 3.68
CA THR A 164 -11.95 -9.70 2.96
C THR A 164 -10.82 -10.36 3.74
N VAL A 165 -9.95 -11.09 3.04
CA VAL A 165 -8.80 -11.80 3.60
C VAL A 165 -7.54 -11.56 2.76
N ILE A 166 -6.36 -11.76 3.35
CA ILE A 166 -5.11 -11.87 2.59
C ILE A 166 -4.96 -13.31 2.09
N THR A 167 -4.61 -13.46 0.82
CA THR A 167 -4.38 -14.76 0.20
C THR A 167 -3.30 -14.69 -0.88
N ALA A 168 -2.55 -15.78 -1.06
CA ALA A 168 -1.68 -16.00 -2.20
C ALA A 168 -2.31 -16.93 -3.25
N ALA A 169 -3.49 -17.51 -2.98
CA ALA A 169 -4.13 -18.57 -3.75
C ALA A 169 -4.20 -18.31 -5.26
N PHE A 170 -4.52 -17.07 -5.65
CA PHE A 170 -4.66 -16.74 -7.07
C PHE A 170 -3.35 -16.47 -7.78
N SER A 171 -2.30 -15.99 -7.10
CA SER A 171 -1.18 -15.37 -7.80
C SER A 171 0.20 -15.78 -7.30
N GLY A 172 0.30 -16.41 -6.14
CA GLY A 172 1.57 -16.72 -5.50
C GLY A 172 2.20 -15.50 -4.80
N LYS A 173 1.50 -14.37 -4.76
CA LYS A 173 1.86 -13.17 -4.00
C LYS A 173 0.67 -12.74 -3.13
N PRO A 174 0.88 -12.32 -1.88
CA PRO A 174 -0.18 -11.86 -1.00
C PRO A 174 -0.99 -10.73 -1.61
N ALA A 175 -2.30 -10.91 -1.63
CA ALA A 175 -3.27 -9.93 -2.09
C ALA A 175 -4.53 -9.97 -1.23
N ARG A 176 -5.17 -8.82 -1.02
CA ARG A 176 -6.45 -8.74 -0.31
C ARG A 176 -7.63 -8.84 -1.28
N GLY A 177 -8.51 -9.79 -1.04
CA GLY A 177 -9.75 -9.96 -1.78
C GLY A 177 -10.90 -10.43 -0.90
N ILE A 178 -12.11 -10.37 -1.44
CA ILE A 178 -13.31 -10.95 -0.85
C ILE A 178 -13.12 -12.46 -0.78
N GLN A 179 -13.38 -13.06 0.39
CA GLN A 179 -13.33 -14.50 0.59
C GLN A 179 -14.36 -15.20 -0.30
N ASN A 180 -13.94 -16.27 -0.96
CA ASN A 180 -14.79 -17.11 -1.82
C ASN A 180 -14.36 -18.59 -1.76
N ALA A 181 -15.08 -19.46 -2.46
CA ALA A 181 -14.86 -20.90 -2.45
C ALA A 181 -13.43 -21.27 -2.85
N PHE A 182 -12.86 -20.64 -3.88
CA PHE A 182 -11.48 -20.95 -4.28
C PHE A 182 -10.46 -20.60 -3.19
N ILE A 183 -10.64 -19.48 -2.48
CA ILE A 183 -9.77 -19.13 -1.34
C ILE A 183 -9.92 -20.17 -0.22
N SER A 184 -11.15 -20.60 0.09
CA SER A 184 -11.41 -21.61 1.12
C SER A 184 -10.78 -22.96 0.75
N LEU A 185 -10.96 -23.42 -0.49
CA LEU A 185 -10.35 -24.65 -1.01
C LEU A 185 -8.83 -24.62 -0.92
N MET A 186 -8.20 -23.51 -1.34
CA MET A 186 -6.75 -23.37 -1.31
C MET A 186 -6.19 -23.23 0.11
N ARG A 187 -7.03 -22.94 1.12
CA ARG A 187 -6.60 -22.95 2.54
C ARG A 187 -6.45 -24.37 3.08
N GLU A 188 -7.22 -25.32 2.55
CA GLU A 188 -7.15 -26.74 2.89
C GLU A 188 -6.05 -27.47 2.11
N TYR A 189 -5.46 -26.83 1.11
CA TYR A 189 -4.39 -27.39 0.31
C TYR A 189 -3.05 -27.32 1.04
N GLU A 190 -2.49 -28.49 1.37
CA GLU A 190 -1.26 -28.60 2.18
C GLU A 190 0.03 -28.33 1.40
N ALA A 191 0.00 -28.49 0.06
CA ALA A 191 1.20 -28.32 -0.76
C ALA A 191 1.53 -26.84 -0.98
N PRO A 192 2.82 -26.48 -1.15
CA PRO A 192 3.23 -25.09 -1.29
C PRO A 192 2.62 -24.45 -2.54
N ILE A 193 2.07 -23.25 -2.37
CA ILE A 193 1.59 -22.42 -3.49
C ILE A 193 2.82 -21.93 -4.29
N PRO A 194 2.88 -22.16 -5.61
CA PRO A 194 3.96 -21.62 -6.45
C PRO A 194 4.09 -20.09 -6.32
N PRO A 195 5.32 -19.54 -6.35
CA PRO A 195 5.53 -18.10 -6.22
C PRO A 195 4.99 -17.33 -7.42
N TYR A 196 4.75 -16.03 -7.25
CA TYR A 196 4.44 -15.14 -8.36
C TYR A 196 5.62 -15.03 -9.35
N PRO A 197 5.39 -15.03 -10.68
CA PRO A 197 4.08 -15.03 -11.37
C PRO A 197 3.56 -16.42 -11.78
N VAL A 198 4.17 -17.53 -11.34
CA VAL A 198 3.81 -18.89 -11.78
C VAL A 198 2.37 -19.23 -11.41
N GLN A 199 2.00 -19.06 -10.14
CA GLN A 199 0.62 -19.33 -9.70
C GLN A 199 -0.40 -18.42 -10.41
N ASN A 200 -0.02 -17.16 -10.68
CA ASN A 200 -0.89 -16.24 -11.42
C ASN A 200 -1.19 -16.75 -12.84
N ALA A 201 -0.21 -17.34 -13.51
CA ALA A 201 -0.39 -17.96 -14.83
C ALA A 201 -1.25 -19.23 -14.74
N LEU A 202 -1.00 -20.10 -13.76
CA LEU A 202 -1.73 -21.35 -13.56
C LEU A 202 -3.22 -21.12 -13.29
N THR A 203 -3.58 -20.11 -12.49
CA THR A 203 -4.99 -19.83 -12.17
C THR A 203 -5.71 -18.99 -13.22
N ARG A 204 -4.99 -18.40 -14.20
CA ARG A 204 -5.58 -17.46 -15.16
C ARG A 204 -6.73 -18.07 -15.98
N PRO A 205 -6.60 -19.26 -16.60
CA PRO A 205 -7.70 -19.82 -17.39
C PRO A 205 -8.98 -20.01 -16.59
N MET A 206 -8.86 -20.46 -15.33
CA MET A 206 -9.99 -20.61 -14.40
C MET A 206 -10.65 -19.26 -14.09
N ARG A 207 -9.86 -18.23 -13.78
CA ARG A 207 -10.38 -16.88 -13.50
C ARG A 207 -11.05 -16.25 -14.72
N ASP A 208 -10.45 -16.41 -15.90
CA ASP A 208 -10.98 -15.90 -17.17
C ASP A 208 -12.30 -16.59 -17.54
N TRP A 209 -12.43 -17.89 -17.24
CA TRP A 209 -13.69 -18.62 -17.36
C TRP A 209 -14.73 -18.10 -16.36
N ALA A 210 -14.38 -17.99 -15.08
CA ALA A 210 -15.29 -17.54 -14.02
C ALA A 210 -15.82 -16.12 -14.27
N ALA A 211 -14.98 -15.21 -14.79
CA ALA A 211 -15.38 -13.84 -15.11
C ALA A 211 -16.46 -13.73 -16.21
N ARG A 212 -16.66 -14.80 -17.01
CA ARG A 212 -17.73 -14.89 -18.02
C ARG A 212 -19.01 -15.52 -17.48
N GLN A 213 -18.95 -16.09 -16.28
CA GLN A 213 -20.10 -16.68 -15.61
C GLN A 213 -20.69 -15.69 -14.59
N PRO A 214 -21.97 -15.84 -14.22
CA PRO A 214 -22.56 -15.10 -13.10
C PRO A 214 -22.09 -15.64 -11.73
N ASP A 215 -20.89 -16.20 -11.64
CA ASP A 215 -20.34 -16.89 -10.47
C ASP A 215 -19.02 -16.24 -10.00
N PRO A 216 -19.00 -15.58 -8.83
CA PRO A 216 -17.81 -14.93 -8.29
C PRO A 216 -16.84 -15.91 -7.58
N GLU A 217 -17.20 -17.18 -7.40
CA GLU A 217 -16.53 -18.09 -6.46
C GLU A 217 -15.10 -18.48 -6.84
N PHE A 218 -14.76 -18.36 -8.13
CA PHE A 218 -13.42 -18.64 -8.69
C PHE A 218 -12.73 -17.39 -9.25
N MET A 219 -13.27 -16.21 -8.96
CA MET A 219 -12.70 -14.93 -9.38
C MET A 219 -11.71 -14.39 -8.35
N ALA A 220 -10.72 -13.63 -8.82
CA ALA A 220 -9.85 -12.84 -7.96
C ALA A 220 -10.56 -11.54 -7.55
N LEU A 221 -11.43 -11.60 -6.55
CA LEU A 221 -12.29 -10.50 -6.10
C LEU A 221 -11.52 -9.46 -5.25
N TRP A 222 -10.53 -8.79 -5.82
CA TRP A 222 -9.72 -7.82 -5.09
C TRP A 222 -10.54 -6.66 -4.54
N ALA A 223 -10.45 -6.45 -3.23
CA ALA A 223 -11.15 -5.39 -2.50
C ALA A 223 -10.46 -5.15 -1.15
N GLY A 224 -10.46 -3.89 -0.69
CA GLY A 224 -9.94 -3.52 0.62
C GLY A 224 -10.94 -3.73 1.75
N GLN A 225 -10.52 -3.59 3.01
CA GLN A 225 -11.39 -3.78 4.18
C GLN A 225 -12.56 -2.78 4.26
N GLY A 226 -12.48 -1.66 3.56
CA GLY A 226 -13.57 -0.69 3.43
C GLY A 226 -14.66 -1.08 2.41
N SER A 227 -14.64 -2.30 1.85
CA SER A 227 -15.54 -2.69 0.74
C SER A 227 -17.02 -2.53 1.06
N ALA A 228 -17.44 -2.74 2.31
CA ALA A 228 -18.83 -2.54 2.75
C ALA A 228 -19.32 -1.09 2.63
N MET A 229 -18.41 -0.12 2.48
CA MET A 229 -18.71 1.30 2.27
C MET A 229 -18.79 1.67 0.79
N CYS A 230 -18.54 0.72 -0.12
CA CYS A 230 -18.59 0.97 -1.56
C CYS A 230 -20.02 1.34 -1.98
N ARG A 231 -20.14 2.24 -2.95
CA ARG A 231 -21.43 2.71 -3.48
C ARG A 231 -21.36 2.71 -5.00
N GLU A 232 -22.44 2.29 -5.63
CA GLU A 232 -22.60 2.41 -7.06
C GLU A 232 -22.86 3.88 -7.43
N ALA A 233 -22.03 4.43 -8.31
CA ALA A 233 -22.12 5.82 -8.78
C ALA A 233 -21.22 6.02 -10.01
N GLY A 234 -21.36 7.14 -10.72
CA GLY A 234 -20.34 7.56 -11.69
C GLY A 234 -19.04 7.97 -10.98
N ALA A 235 -17.88 7.73 -11.58
CA ALA A 235 -16.58 8.07 -10.99
C ALA A 235 -16.47 9.57 -10.67
N GLY A 236 -16.97 10.45 -11.55
CA GLY A 236 -17.03 11.88 -11.30
C GLY A 236 -17.97 12.27 -10.14
N GLU A 237 -19.04 11.51 -9.91
CA GLU A 237 -19.95 11.71 -8.78
C GLU A 237 -19.28 11.29 -7.47
N ILE A 238 -18.53 10.17 -7.49
CA ILE A 238 -17.72 9.71 -6.36
C ILE A 238 -16.73 10.80 -5.97
N VAL A 239 -15.94 11.33 -6.91
CA VAL A 239 -14.97 12.41 -6.64
C VAL A 239 -15.65 13.65 -6.04
N ARG A 240 -16.72 14.13 -6.67
CA ARG A 240 -17.47 15.30 -6.16
C ARG A 240 -18.00 15.08 -4.74
N ARG A 241 -18.49 13.87 -4.45
CA ARG A 241 -18.95 13.50 -3.11
C ARG A 241 -17.80 13.51 -2.10
N LEU A 242 -16.68 12.89 -2.44
CA LEU A 242 -15.50 12.80 -1.57
C LEU A 242 -14.97 14.19 -1.18
N ILE A 243 -14.91 15.11 -2.15
CA ILE A 243 -14.49 16.51 -1.90
C ILE A 243 -15.45 17.18 -0.91
N ARG A 244 -16.77 17.13 -1.17
CA ARG A 244 -17.76 17.72 -0.26
C ARG A 244 -17.71 17.12 1.15
N GLU A 245 -17.61 15.80 1.26
CA GLU A 245 -17.50 15.11 2.56
C GLU A 245 -16.23 15.54 3.30
N ALA A 246 -15.10 15.70 2.60
CA ALA A 246 -13.84 16.14 3.21
C ALA A 246 -13.93 17.60 3.70
N GLU A 247 -14.48 18.50 2.89
CA GLU A 247 -14.72 19.91 3.27
C GLU A 247 -15.62 20.01 4.52
N GLN A 248 -16.67 19.20 4.59
CA GLN A 248 -17.57 19.14 5.75
C GLN A 248 -16.83 18.68 7.02
N VAL A 249 -16.01 17.62 6.92
CA VAL A 249 -15.23 17.11 8.05
C VAL A 249 -14.21 18.14 8.53
N LEU A 250 -13.51 18.82 7.61
CA LEU A 250 -12.58 19.89 7.96
C LEU A 250 -13.29 21.06 8.67
N GLY A 251 -14.45 21.48 8.17
CA GLY A 251 -15.26 22.53 8.78
C GLY A 251 -15.79 22.14 10.17
N ALA A 252 -16.05 20.86 10.42
CA ALA A 252 -16.51 20.36 11.71
C ALA A 252 -15.37 20.26 12.76
N LEU A 253 -14.15 19.89 12.34
CA LEU A 253 -12.98 19.81 13.23
C LEU A 253 -12.39 21.18 13.60
N SER A 254 -12.74 22.23 12.86
CA SER A 254 -12.28 23.61 13.11
C SER A 254 -13.17 24.37 14.10
N ARG A 255 -14.22 23.74 14.62
CA ARG A 255 -15.13 24.29 15.64
C ARG A 255 -14.74 23.79 17.02
#